data_AF-A0A2H0VYE7-F1
#
_entry.id   AF-A0A2H0VYE7-F1
#
_cell.length_a   1.000
_cell.length_b   1.000
_cell.length_c   1.000
_cell.angle_alpha   90.00
_cell.angle_beta   90.00
_cell.angle_gamma   90.00
#
_symmetry.space_group_name_H-M   'P 1'
#
loop_
_entity.id
_entity.type
_entity.pdbx_description
1 polymer ?
#
loop_
_entity_poly.entity_id
_entity_poly.type
_entity_poly.pdbx_seq_one_letter_code
_entity_poly.pdbx_strand_id
1 'polypeptide(L)' 'MIGVQKHKNNKKVSNDRLVNIFNKVVSKSRVLMESKKRRFRAKDKSKIQQREYAVVSDRYRTERAKKKHY' A
#
# COMPACT_ATOMS: atom_id res chain seq x y z
N MET A 1 -10.07 11.27 -6.01
CA MET A 1 -10.96 10.83 -4.91
C MET A 1 -11.20 9.33 -5.08
N ILE A 2 -10.95 8.50 -4.06
CA ILE A 2 -11.14 7.04 -4.15
C ILE A 2 -12.53 6.71 -3.60
N GLY A 3 -13.45 6.34 -4.49
CA GLY A 3 -14.80 5.91 -4.13
C GLY A 3 -14.89 4.38 -4.16
N VAL A 4 -15.34 3.77 -3.06
CA VAL A 4 -15.72 2.36 -3.04
C VAL A 4 -17.25 2.31 -3.13
N GLN A 5 -17.79 1.79 -4.23
CA GLN A 5 -19.23 1.60 -4.36
C GLN A 5 -19.69 0.49 -3.40
N LYS A 6 -20.56 0.83 -2.45
CA LYS A 6 -21.36 -0.18 -1.75
C LYS A 6 -22.32 -0.78 -2.78
N HIS A 7 -22.10 -2.03 -3.17
CA HIS A 7 -23.07 -2.75 -3.98
C HIS A 7 -24.41 -2.80 -3.22
N LYS A 8 -25.43 -2.12 -3.74
CA LYS A 8 -26.78 -2.00 -3.14
C LYS A 8 -27.44 -3.37 -2.86
N ASN A 9 -27.01 -4.42 -3.55
CA ASN A 9 -27.57 -5.77 -3.43
C ASN A 9 -26.91 -6.63 -2.34
N ASN A 10 -25.86 -6.13 -1.67
CA ASN A 10 -25.04 -6.90 -0.75
C ASN A 10 -25.24 -6.42 0.69
N LYS A 11 -26.45 -6.65 1.25
CA LYS A 11 -26.82 -6.30 2.63
C LYS A 11 -25.97 -6.99 3.72
N LYS A 12 -25.00 -7.85 3.35
CA LYS A 12 -24.19 -8.70 4.25
C LYS A 12 -22.68 -8.41 4.21
N VAL A 13 -22.24 -7.25 3.73
CA VAL A 13 -20.80 -6.92 3.77
C VAL A 13 -20.50 -6.18 5.06
N SER A 14 -19.74 -6.81 5.96
CA SER A 14 -19.31 -6.18 7.22
C SER A 14 -18.50 -4.91 6.95
N ASN A 15 -18.59 -3.94 7.87
CA ASN A 15 -17.84 -2.69 7.76
C ASN A 15 -16.32 -2.94 7.63
N ASP A 16 -15.80 -3.95 8.34
CA ASP A 16 -14.38 -4.34 8.26
C ASP A 16 -13.98 -4.75 6.84
N ARG A 17 -14.85 -5.46 6.13
CA ARG A 17 -14.58 -5.87 4.74
C ARG A 17 -14.57 -4.67 3.80
N LEU A 18 -15.40 -3.66 4.04
CA LEU A 18 -15.40 -2.41 3.27
C LEU A 18 -14.14 -1.58 3.52
N VAL A 19 -13.73 -1.45 4.79
CA VAL A 19 -12.49 -0.77 5.18
C VAL A 19 -11.28 -1.46 4.55
N ASN A 20 -11.25 -2.80 4.55
CA ASN A 20 -10.17 -3.56 3.91
C ASN A 20 -10.14 -3.36 2.38
N ILE A 21 -11.29 -3.32 1.70
CA ILE A 21 -11.35 -3.01 0.27
C ILE A 21 -10.82 -1.60 0.00
N PHE A 22 -11.26 -0.62 0.78
CA PHE A 22 -10.78 0.76 0.67
C PHE A 22 -9.26 0.84 0.87
N ASN A 23 -8.74 0.25 1.94
CA ASN A 23 -7.30 0.20 2.24
C ASN A 23 -6.50 -0.47 1.11
N LYS A 24 -7.05 -1.51 0.48
CA LYS A 24 -6.43 -2.18 -0.66
C LYS A 24 -6.38 -1.26 -1.89
N VAL A 25 -7.45 -0.52 -2.18
CA VAL A 25 -7.49 0.43 -3.30
C VAL A 25 -6.55 1.62 -3.06
N VAL A 26 -6.54 2.19 -1.85
CA VAL A 26 -5.63 3.27 -1.44
C VAL A 26 -4.17 2.82 -1.51
N SER A 27 -3.88 1.59 -1.08
CA SER A 27 -2.52 1.05 -1.13
C SER A 27 -2.06 0.82 -2.58
N LYS A 28 -2.94 0.32 -3.45
CA LYS A 28 -2.65 0.13 -4.88
C LYS A 28 -2.43 1.45 -5.62
N SER A 29 -3.22 2.47 -5.33
CA SER A 29 -3.13 3.77 -5.99
C SER A 29 -1.92 4.61 -5.56
N ARG A 30 -1.20 4.19 -4.50
CA ARG A 30 0.02 4.85 -3.99
C ARG A 30 -0.14 6.34 -3.59
N VAL A 31 -1.38 6.84 -3.54
CA VAL A 31 -1.70 8.26 -3.28
C VAL A 31 -1.07 8.75 -1.96
N LEU A 32 -1.11 7.94 -0.90
CA LEU A 32 -0.51 8.30 0.38
C LEU A 32 1.02 8.44 0.31
N MET A 33 1.70 7.62 -0.51
CA MET A 33 3.15 7.73 -0.69
C MET A 33 3.50 8.97 -1.51
N GLU A 34 2.73 9.26 -2.56
CA GLU A 34 2.91 10.47 -3.36
C GLU A 34 2.69 11.74 -2.54
N SER A 35 1.63 11.81 -1.75
CA SER A 35 1.38 12.94 -0.85
C SER A 35 2.49 13.13 0.17
N LYS A 36 3.00 12.04 0.78
CA LYS A 36 4.15 12.11 1.71
C LYS A 36 5.44 12.56 1.00
N LYS A 37 5.68 12.09 -0.22
CA LYS A 37 6.83 12.51 -1.04
C LYS A 37 6.78 14.00 -1.40
N ARG A 38 5.59 14.55 -1.67
CA ARG A 38 5.39 15.98 -1.97
C ARG A 38 5.50 16.87 -0.72
N ARG A 39 5.11 16.36 0.46
CA ARG A 39 5.08 17.14 1.71
C ARG A 39 6.47 17.50 2.24
N PHE A 40 7.46 16.63 2.05
CA PHE A 40 8.83 16.90 2.48
C PHE A 40 9.69 17.17 1.24
N ARG A 41 10.44 18.29 1.25
CA ARG A 41 11.46 18.60 0.24
C ARG A 41 12.64 17.64 0.46
N ALA A 42 12.47 16.38 0.04
CA ALA A 42 13.54 15.40 0.12
C ALA A 42 14.65 15.82 -0.85
N LYS A 43 15.93 15.73 -0.43
CA LYS A 43 17.03 15.59 -1.40
C LYS A 43 16.66 14.40 -2.27
N ASP A 44 16.41 14.64 -3.56
CA ASP A 44 15.98 13.59 -4.49
C ASP A 44 16.99 12.45 -4.45
N LYS A 45 16.64 11.35 -3.77
CA LYS A 45 17.38 10.10 -3.94
C LYS A 45 17.30 9.72 -5.40
N SER A 46 18.43 9.40 -6.01
CA SER A 46 18.46 9.02 -7.42
C SER A 46 17.47 7.86 -7.68
N LYS A 47 16.92 7.78 -8.90
CA LYS A 47 16.01 6.69 -9.28
C LYS A 47 16.59 5.30 -8.98
N ILE A 48 17.93 5.17 -9.04
CA ILE A 48 18.68 3.96 -8.72
C ILE A 48 18.51 3.60 -7.23
N GLN A 49 18.81 4.55 -6.33
CA GLN A 49 18.69 4.33 -4.88
C GLN A 49 17.25 3.98 -4.44
N GLN A 50 16.24 4.60 -5.06
CA GLN A 50 14.84 4.28 -4.76
C GLN A 50 14.49 2.84 -5.16
N ARG A 51 15.02 2.36 -6.30
CA ARG A 51 14.81 1.00 -6.79
C ARG A 51 15.52 -0.03 -5.90
N GLU A 52 16.77 0.22 -5.54
CA GLU A 52 17.55 -0.65 -4.64
C GLU A 52 16.86 -0.80 -3.27
N TYR A 53 16.42 0.31 -2.67
CA TYR A 53 15.68 0.26 -1.40
C TYR A 53 14.37 -0.55 -1.51
N ALA A 54 13.64 -0.43 -2.62
CA ALA A 54 12.42 -1.18 -2.84
C ALA A 54 12.69 -2.69 -2.94
N VAL A 55 13.71 -3.08 -3.72
CA VAL A 55 14.12 -4.48 -3.90
C VAL A 55 14.58 -5.12 -2.58
N VAL A 56 15.43 -4.42 -1.81
CA VAL A 56 15.91 -4.91 -0.52
C VAL A 56 14.76 -5.06 0.49
N SER A 57 13.84 -4.09 0.52
CA SER A 57 12.65 -4.14 1.37
C SER A 57 11.75 -5.34 1.06
N ASP A 58 11.51 -5.63 -0.22
CA ASP A 58 10.69 -6.79 -0.62
C ASP A 58 11.40 -8.11 -0.34
N ARG A 59 12.71 -8.18 -0.51
CA ARG A 59 13.51 -9.34 -0.08
C ARG A 59 13.37 -9.58 1.43
N TYR A 60 13.52 -8.54 2.25
CA TYR A 60 13.35 -8.65 3.70
C TYR A 60 11.94 -9.11 4.11
N ARG A 61 10.90 -8.61 3.42
CA ARG A 61 9.50 -9.02 3.66
C ARG A 61 9.29 -10.50 3.35
N THR A 62 9.82 -10.96 2.22
CA THR A 62 9.68 -12.37 1.80
C THR A 62 10.44 -13.31 2.73
N GLU A 63 11.68 -12.97 3.12
CA GLU A 63 12.45 -13.75 4.10
C GLU A 63 11.75 -13.80 5.47
N ARG A 64 11.21 -12.67 5.94
CA ARG A 64 10.44 -12.63 7.20
C ARG A 64 9.17 -13.48 7.12
N ALA A 65 8.46 -13.48 6.00
CA ALA A 65 7.28 -14.32 5.81
C ALA A 65 7.66 -15.81 5.86
N LYS A 66 8.73 -16.22 5.17
CA LYS A 66 9.23 -17.61 5.19
C LYS A 66 9.58 -18.07 6.62
N LYS A 67 10.25 -17.22 7.41
CA LYS A 67 10.63 -17.53 8.80
C LYS A 67 9.46 -17.57 9.78
N LYS A 68 8.32 -16.94 9.47
CA LYS A 68 7.14 -16.94 10.37
C LYS A 68 6.28 -18.21 10.22
N HIS A 69 6.48 -18.94 9.12
CA HIS A 69 5.75 -20.17 8.81
C HIS A 69 6.56 -21.45 9.08
N TYR A 70 7.79 -21.30 9.58
CA TYR A 70 8.57 -22.33 10.26
C TYR A 70 8.52 -22.08 11.77
#